data_AF-X1LEU3-F1
#
_entry.id   AF-X1LEU3-F1
#
_cell.length_a   1.000
_cell.length_b   1.000
_cell.length_c   1.000
_cell.angle_alpha   90.00
_cell.angle_beta   90.00
_cell.angle_gamma   90.00
#
_symmetry.space_group_name_H-M   'P 1'
#
loop_
_entity.id
_entity.type
_entity.pdbx_description
1 polymer ?
#
loop_
_entity_poly.entity_id
_entity_poly.type
_entity_poly.pdbx_seq_one_letter_code
_entity_poly.pdbx_strand_id
1 'polypeptide(L)'
;MRKLVYLIVVVVALGLVLTGCSVLSDISQVPATGQKYNENNPNPYTFEVGDLVAGQTEIVGGVEVSNDTEYLYVTYMVDDPWCLTETHLAVANLLVEIPQTNKG
;
A
#
# COMPACT_ATOMS: atom_id res chain seq x y z
N MET A 1 -6.93 56.34 -23.17
CA MET A 1 -7.18 55.83 -21.80
C MET A 1 -8.10 54.61 -21.78
N ARG A 2 -9.35 54.68 -22.24
CA ARG A 2 -10.32 53.56 -22.14
C ARG A 2 -9.88 52.24 -22.82
N LYS A 3 -9.27 52.32 -24.01
CA LYS A 3 -8.75 51.13 -24.73
C LYS A 3 -7.54 50.48 -24.03
N LEU A 4 -6.70 51.30 -23.37
CA LEU A 4 -5.52 50.83 -22.63
C LEU A 4 -5.94 50.16 -21.29
N VAL A 5 -6.92 50.75 -20.59
CA VAL A 5 -7.49 50.16 -19.37
C VAL A 5 -8.19 48.83 -19.67
N TYR A 6 -8.92 48.75 -20.78
CA TYR A 6 -9.58 47.51 -21.19
C TYR A 6 -8.56 46.38 -21.49
N LEU A 7 -7.46 46.70 -22.18
CA LEU A 7 -6.40 45.72 -22.45
C LEU A 7 -5.73 45.21 -21.17
N ILE A 8 -5.47 46.09 -20.19
CA ILE A 8 -4.89 45.71 -18.90
C ILE A 8 -5.83 44.77 -18.13
N VAL A 9 -7.13 45.07 -18.09
CA VAL A 9 -8.13 44.24 -17.41
C VAL A 9 -8.24 42.85 -18.06
N VAL A 10 -8.22 42.77 -19.40
CA VAL A 10 -8.29 41.50 -20.12
C VAL A 10 -7.03 40.65 -19.86
N VAL A 11 -5.85 41.25 -19.87
CA VAL A 11 -4.59 40.54 -19.59
C VAL A 11 -4.54 40.02 -18.14
N VAL A 12 -5.01 40.81 -17.17
CA VAL A 12 -5.08 40.39 -15.76
C VAL A 12 -6.09 39.26 -15.56
N ALA A 13 -7.26 39.33 -16.21
CA ALA A 13 -8.28 38.29 -16.13
C ALA A 13 -7.82 36.97 -16.77
N LEU A 14 -7.14 37.02 -17.94
CA LEU A 14 -6.57 35.82 -18.56
C LEU A 14 -5.42 35.22 -17.74
N GLY A 15 -4.57 36.07 -17.15
CA GLY A 15 -3.47 35.63 -16.28
C GLY A 15 -3.93 34.91 -15.02
N LEU A 16 -5.04 35.33 -14.42
CA LEU A 16 -5.63 34.67 -13.25
C LEU A 16 -6.22 33.27 -13.57
N VAL A 17 -6.67 33.04 -14.80
CA VAL A 17 -7.27 31.75 -15.21
C VAL A 17 -6.17 30.71 -15.51
N LEU A 18 -4.98 31.14 -15.94
CA LEU A 18 -3.85 30.26 -16.25
C LEU A 18 -3.09 29.75 -15.01
N THR A 19 -3.21 30.41 -13.86
CA THR A 19 -2.61 29.96 -12.58
C THR A 19 -3.58 29.16 -11.71
N GLY A 20 -4.79 28.88 -12.20
CA GLY A 20 -5.85 28.16 -11.49
C GLY A 20 -5.84 26.63 -11.63
N CYS A 21 -4.89 26.03 -12.36
CA CYS A 21 -4.75 24.57 -12.40
C CYS A 21 -4.04 24.09 -11.13
N SER A 22 -4.86 23.82 -10.12
CA SER A 22 -4.65 22.80 -9.07
C SER A 22 -3.28 22.81 -8.38
N VAL A 23 -3.17 23.62 -7.33
CA VAL A 23 -2.55 23.12 -6.09
C VAL A 23 -3.54 22.13 -5.49
N LEU A 24 -3.58 20.90 -6.03
CA LEU A 24 -4.18 19.77 -5.35
C LEU A 24 -3.02 18.92 -4.86
N SER A 25 -2.50 19.36 -3.71
CA SER A 25 -1.80 18.57 -2.71
C SER A 25 -1.29 17.21 -3.19
N ASP A 26 -0.04 17.17 -3.63
CA ASP A 26 0.77 15.96 -3.64
C ASP A 26 1.10 15.63 -2.17
N ILE A 27 0.08 15.16 -1.44
CA ILE A 27 0.25 14.53 -0.12
C ILE A 27 0.72 13.13 -0.41
N SER A 28 2.03 12.94 -0.29
CA SER A 28 2.74 11.67 -0.33
C SER A 28 2.19 10.69 -1.36
N GLN A 29 2.79 10.68 -2.55
CA GLN A 29 2.97 9.41 -3.22
C GLN A 29 3.87 8.55 -2.33
N VAL A 30 3.27 7.92 -1.31
CA VAL A 30 3.76 6.64 -0.81
C VAL A 30 3.82 5.77 -2.08
N PRO A 31 4.91 5.04 -2.33
CA PRO A 31 4.87 3.98 -3.32
C PRO A 31 3.59 3.17 -3.08
N ALA A 32 2.99 2.62 -4.12
CA ALA A 32 1.91 1.64 -3.93
C ALA A 32 2.46 0.34 -3.31
N THR A 33 3.14 0.41 -2.17
CA THR A 33 3.10 -0.61 -1.13
C THR A 33 1.72 -0.48 -0.51
N GLY A 34 0.79 -1.24 -1.10
CA GLY A 34 -0.55 -1.40 -0.57
C GLY A 34 -0.48 -2.09 0.78
N GLN A 35 -0.23 -1.31 1.84
CA GLN A 35 -0.63 -1.73 3.17
C GLN A 35 -2.15 -1.81 3.18
N LYS A 36 -2.71 -2.99 2.89
CA LYS A 36 -4.06 -3.32 3.34
C LYS A 36 -4.00 -3.73 4.79
N TYR A 37 -3.72 -2.75 5.65
CA TYR A 37 -4.22 -2.81 7.02
C TYR A 37 -5.75 -2.76 6.93
N ASN A 38 -6.45 -3.75 7.46
CA ASN A 38 -7.89 -3.68 7.59
C ASN A 38 -8.24 -2.68 8.70
N GLU A 39 -8.40 -1.41 8.31
CA GLU A 39 -8.82 -0.31 9.19
C GLU A 39 -10.16 -0.54 9.91
N ASN A 40 -10.96 -1.53 9.49
CA ASN A 40 -12.24 -1.87 10.10
C ASN A 40 -12.15 -2.98 11.15
N ASN A 41 -10.97 -3.59 11.35
CA ASN A 41 -10.70 -4.50 12.46
C ASN A 41 -9.33 -4.17 13.06
N PRO A 42 -9.24 -3.20 13.98
CA PRO A 42 -8.02 -2.97 14.72
C PRO A 42 -7.88 -4.13 15.72
N ASN A 43 -7.40 -5.28 15.25
CA ASN A 43 -6.85 -6.27 16.16
C ASN A 43 -5.53 -5.66 16.68
N PRO A 44 -5.45 -5.27 17.97
CA PRO A 44 -4.24 -4.66 18.52
C PRO A 44 -3.04 -5.63 18.55
N TYR A 45 -3.23 -6.89 18.15
CA TYR A 45 -2.22 -7.94 18.11
C TYR A 45 -1.78 -8.33 16.68
N THR A 46 -2.21 -7.60 15.64
CA THR A 46 -1.65 -7.79 14.29
C THR A 46 -0.29 -7.09 14.22
N PHE A 47 0.77 -7.88 14.06
CA PHE A 47 2.15 -7.38 14.21
C PHE A 47 2.80 -7.10 12.85
N GLU A 48 2.52 -7.93 11.84
CA GLU A 48 3.16 -7.82 10.53
C GLU A 48 2.21 -8.24 9.40
N VAL A 49 2.20 -7.43 8.34
CA VAL A 49 1.56 -7.75 7.06
C VAL A 49 2.65 -7.81 6.00
N GLY A 50 2.80 -8.96 5.36
CA GLY A 50 3.73 -9.18 4.24
C GLY A 50 2.97 -9.43 2.94
N ASP A 51 3.54 -9.02 1.81
CA ASP A 51 2.91 -9.22 0.50
C ASP A 51 3.12 -10.65 -0.02
N LEU A 52 2.07 -11.23 -0.61
CA LEU A 52 2.22 -12.41 -1.47
C LEU A 52 2.54 -11.93 -2.88
N VAL A 53 3.68 -12.36 -3.42
CA VAL A 53 4.17 -11.88 -4.71
C VAL A 53 4.24 -13.01 -5.74
N ALA A 54 3.47 -12.91 -6.82
CA ALA A 54 3.54 -13.78 -7.98
C ALA A 54 4.45 -13.18 -9.06
N GLY A 55 5.19 -14.02 -9.78
CA GLY A 55 6.04 -13.57 -10.89
C GLY A 55 7.11 -12.54 -10.51
N GLN A 56 7.51 -12.49 -9.23
CA GLN A 56 8.50 -11.59 -8.61
C GLN A 56 8.06 -10.14 -8.36
N THR A 57 7.02 -9.65 -9.03
CA THR A 57 6.62 -8.23 -8.92
C THR A 57 5.14 -8.00 -8.71
N GLU A 58 4.29 -8.98 -9.00
CA GLU A 58 2.84 -8.81 -8.90
C GLU A 58 2.38 -9.13 -7.48
N ILE A 59 1.77 -8.18 -6.79
CA ILE A 59 1.14 -8.42 -5.49
C ILE A 59 -0.20 -9.12 -5.74
N VAL A 60 -0.39 -10.30 -5.16
CA VAL A 60 -1.57 -11.15 -5.38
C VAL A 60 -2.37 -11.42 -4.10
N GLY A 61 -2.05 -10.68 -3.04
CA GLY A 61 -2.64 -10.83 -1.73
C GLY A 61 -1.63 -10.52 -0.64
N GLY A 62 -1.88 -11.04 0.56
CA GLY A 62 -1.04 -10.76 1.72
C GLY A 62 -1.06 -11.87 2.76
N VAL A 63 -0.09 -11.79 3.65
CA VAL A 63 0.04 -12.63 4.84
C VAL A 63 -0.06 -11.74 6.05
N GLU A 64 -0.97 -12.07 6.96
CA GLU A 64 -1.07 -11.41 8.26
C GLU A 64 -0.59 -12.36 9.36
N VAL A 65 0.28 -11.86 10.24
CA VAL A 65 0.69 -12.56 11.45
C VAL A 65 0.13 -11.85 12.68
N SER A 66 -0.60 -12.60 13.50
CA SER A 66 -1.13 -12.14 14.79
C SER A 66 -1.01 -13.22 15.85
N ASN A 67 -1.17 -12.87 17.12
CA ASN A 67 -1.19 -13.84 18.21
C ASN A 67 -2.19 -13.45 19.30
N ASP A 68 -2.61 -14.43 20.10
CA ASP A 68 -3.23 -14.19 21.39
C ASP A 68 -2.31 -14.70 22.52
N THR A 69 -2.86 -14.97 23.71
CA THR A 69 -2.08 -15.49 24.85
C THR A 69 -1.61 -16.93 24.69
N GLU A 70 -2.16 -17.68 23.72
CA GLU A 70 -1.98 -19.12 23.58
C GLU A 70 -1.54 -19.54 22.16
N TYR A 71 -1.99 -18.84 21.12
CA TYR A 71 -1.77 -19.20 19.72
C TYR A 71 -1.15 -18.09 18.88
N LEU A 72 -0.34 -18.50 17.91
CA LEU A 72 0.09 -17.70 16.78
C LEU A 72 -0.79 -18.03 15.57
N TYR A 73 -1.32 -17.00 14.90
CA TYR A 73 -2.13 -17.12 13.70
C TYR A 73 -1.38 -16.54 12.51
N VAL A 74 -1.31 -17.33 11.43
CA VAL A 74 -0.77 -16.90 10.13
C VAL A 74 -1.89 -17.01 9.11
N THR A 75 -2.37 -15.87 8.62
CA THR A 75 -3.52 -15.80 7.71
C THR A 75 -3.04 -15.43 6.32
N TYR A 76 -3.29 -16.29 5.34
CA TYR A 76 -2.99 -16.03 3.93
C TYR A 76 -4.27 -15.58 3.22
N MET A 77 -4.23 -14.40 2.62
CA MET A 77 -5.32 -13.82 1.84
C MET A 77 -4.87 -13.70 0.39
N VAL A 78 -5.70 -14.16 -0.53
CA VAL A 78 -5.39 -14.20 -1.95
C VAL A 78 -6.47 -13.44 -2.69
N ASP A 79 -6.06 -12.52 -3.54
CA ASP A 79 -6.98 -11.72 -4.35
C ASP A 79 -7.44 -12.52 -5.58
N ASP A 80 -8.70 -12.35 -5.98
CA ASP A 80 -9.21 -12.92 -7.23
C ASP A 80 -8.40 -12.38 -8.43
N PRO A 81 -8.04 -13.22 -9.43
CA PRO A 81 -8.41 -14.62 -9.64
C PRO A 81 -7.38 -15.64 -9.12
N TRP A 82 -6.46 -15.22 -8.26
CA TRP A 82 -5.36 -16.07 -7.80
C TRP A 82 -5.84 -17.11 -6.79
N CYS A 83 -5.12 -18.23 -6.71
CA CYS A 83 -5.39 -19.31 -5.78
C CYS A 83 -4.07 -19.83 -5.21
N LEU A 84 -4.03 -20.13 -3.91
CA LEU A 84 -2.92 -20.85 -3.30
C LEU A 84 -3.02 -22.34 -3.64
N THR A 85 -1.96 -22.89 -4.21
CA THR A 85 -1.87 -24.32 -4.52
C THR A 85 -1.07 -25.11 -3.49
N GLU A 86 -0.10 -24.47 -2.84
CA GLU A 86 0.77 -25.05 -1.84
C GLU A 86 1.22 -23.97 -0.85
N THR A 87 1.55 -24.37 0.38
CA THR A 87 2.06 -23.47 1.41
C THR A 87 3.08 -24.22 2.25
N HIS A 88 4.23 -23.60 2.49
CA HIS A 88 5.22 -24.08 3.45
C HIS A 88 5.34 -23.03 4.56
N LEU A 89 5.06 -23.43 5.79
CA LEU A 89 5.17 -22.60 6.99
C LEU A 89 6.13 -23.26 7.96
N ALA A 90 7.15 -22.52 8.39
CA ALA A 90 8.06 -22.91 9.46
C ALA A 90 7.98 -21.89 10.59
N VAL A 91 7.77 -22.36 11.81
CA VAL A 91 7.68 -21.53 13.02
C VAL A 91 8.60 -22.13 14.07
N ALA A 92 9.49 -21.31 14.61
CA ALA A 92 10.41 -21.71 15.67
C ALA A 92 10.79 -20.54 16.55
N ASN A 93 11.39 -20.83 17.71
CA ASN A 93 11.80 -19.80 18.68
C ASN A 93 13.16 -19.19 18.32
N LEU A 94 13.96 -19.90 17.53
CA LEU A 94 15.28 -19.45 17.10
C LEU A 94 15.38 -19.49 15.58
N LEU A 95 16.10 -18.51 15.01
CA LEU A 95 16.33 -18.43 13.57
C LEU A 95 17.04 -19.68 13.03
N VAL A 96 17.92 -20.31 13.81
CA VAL A 96 18.64 -21.52 13.40
C VAL A 96 17.73 -22.75 13.25
N GLU A 97 16.52 -22.71 13.82
CA GLU A 97 15.57 -23.82 13.80
C GLU A 97 14.61 -23.76 12.60
N ILE A 98 14.62 -22.69 11.80
CA ILE A 98 13.87 -22.60 10.55
C ILE A 98 14.79 -22.81 9.34
N PRO A 99 14.27 -23.30 8.20
CA PRO A 99 15.06 -23.50 6.99
C PRO A 99 15.86 -22.24 6.58
N GLN A 100 17.19 -22.37 6.52
CA GLN A 100 18.10 -21.27 6.15
C GLN A 100 18.52 -21.30 4.67
N THR A 101 18.01 -22.27 3.90
CA THR A 101 18.37 -22.46 2.49
C THR A 101 17.13 -22.71 1.66
N ASN A 102 17.24 -22.47 0.36
CA ASN A 102 16.14 -22.65 -0.60
C ASN A 102 15.69 -24.11 -0.79
N LYS A 103 16.23 -25.07 -0.03
CA LYS A 103 15.86 -26.49 -0.13
C LYS A 103 14.79 -26.91 0.87
N GLY A 104 14.42 -26.04 1.81
CA GLY A 104 13.59 -26.44 2.95
C GLY A 104 14.35 -27.32 3.93
#